data_AF-Q5BTH5-F1
#
_entry.id   AF-Q5BTH5-F1
#
_cell.length_a   1.000
_cell.length_b   1.000
_cell.length_c   1.000
_cell.angle_alpha   90.00
_cell.angle_beta   90.00
_cell.angle_gamma   90.00
#
_symmetry.space_group_name_H-M   'P 1'
#
loop_
_entity.id
_entity.type
_entity.pdbx_description
1 polymer ?
#
loop_
_entity_poly.entity_id
_entity_poly.type
_entity_poly.pdbx_seq_one_letter_code
_entity_poly.pdbx_strand_id
1 'polypeptide(L)'
;MLYSIDIIRNGWTKRISSHYFSSACTISLLKGPKIILIDPGSPWDSNWLLSQLASRGINSEDIDFIVCTHEHIDHIGSLNIFPNSVRIVGSNF
;
A
#
# COMPACT_ATOMS: atom_id res chain seq x y z
N MET A 1 -9.86 10.15 19.53
CA MET A 1 -10.22 10.33 18.10
C MET A 1 -10.28 8.96 17.46
N LEU A 2 -11.25 8.73 16.57
CA LEU A 2 -11.42 7.47 15.87
C LEU A 2 -10.61 7.47 14.56
N TYR A 3 -10.03 6.33 14.23
CA TYR A 3 -9.59 6.04 12.87
C TYR A 3 -10.73 5.33 12.11
N SER A 4 -10.77 5.55 10.79
CA SER A 4 -11.51 4.70 9.86
C SER A 4 -10.54 3.91 9.00
N ILE A 5 -10.96 2.71 8.58
CA ILE A 5 -10.18 1.86 7.68
C ILE A 5 -10.92 1.72 6.34
N ASP A 6 -10.15 1.79 5.26
CA ASP A 6 -10.59 1.57 3.90
C ASP A 6 -9.68 0.55 3.25
N ILE A 7 -10.25 -0.55 2.77
CA ILE A 7 -9.52 -1.57 2.02
C ILE A 7 -9.54 -1.16 0.55
N ILE A 8 -8.47 -0.50 0.10
CA ILE A 8 -8.31 -0.06 -1.29
C ILE A 8 -8.29 -1.28 -2.23
N ARG A 9 -7.61 -2.36 -1.80
CA ARG A 9 -7.51 -3.62 -2.54
C ARG A 9 -7.49 -4.80 -1.60
N ASN A 10 -8.31 -5.81 -1.84
CA ASN A 10 -8.09 -7.13 -1.25
C ASN A 10 -6.99 -7.85 -2.04
N GLY A 11 -6.00 -8.40 -1.34
CA GLY A 11 -4.93 -9.18 -1.93
C GLY A 11 -5.41 -10.50 -2.54
N TRP A 12 -4.59 -11.11 -3.37
CA TRP A 12 -4.86 -12.41 -3.96
C TRP A 12 -3.58 -13.18 -4.25
N THR A 13 -3.76 -14.49 -4.43
CA THR A 13 -2.81 -15.36 -5.12
C THR A 13 -3.60 -16.27 -6.04
N LYS A 14 -3.27 -16.27 -7.33
CA LYS A 14 -3.95 -17.05 -8.37
C LYS A 14 -2.91 -17.78 -9.20
N ARG A 15 -3.11 -19.09 -9.40
CA ARG A 15 -2.25 -19.87 -10.28
C ARG A 15 -2.58 -19.52 -11.74
N ILE A 16 -1.57 -19.17 -12.53
CA ILE A 16 -1.73 -18.87 -13.96
C ILE A 16 -1.36 -20.08 -14.82
N SER A 17 -0.32 -20.83 -14.42
CA SER A 17 0.10 -22.05 -15.12
C SER A 17 0.92 -22.94 -14.18
N SER A 18 1.55 -24.00 -14.71
CA SER A 18 2.44 -24.82 -13.90
C SER A 18 3.60 -23.99 -13.34
N HIS A 19 3.77 -23.97 -12.03
CA HIS A 19 4.77 -23.19 -11.28
C HIS A 19 4.63 -21.65 -11.31
N TYR A 20 3.68 -21.06 -12.06
CA TYR A 20 3.50 -19.61 -12.10
C TYR A 20 2.23 -19.16 -11.37
N PHE A 21 2.39 -18.13 -10.54
CA PHE A 21 1.32 -17.50 -9.78
C PHE A 21 1.36 -15.99 -10.01
N SER A 22 0.18 -15.37 -10.07
CA SER A 22 0.02 -13.93 -9.89
C SER A 22 -0.46 -13.69 -8.47
N SER A 23 0.28 -12.84 -7.76
CA SER A 23 -0.07 -12.39 -6.42
C SER A 23 -0.04 -10.88 -6.35
N ALA A 24 -0.82 -10.34 -5.43
CA ALA A 24 -0.72 -8.95 -5.02
C ALA A 24 -1.19 -8.82 -3.57
N CYS A 25 -0.58 -7.89 -2.84
CA CYS A 25 -0.96 -7.62 -1.46
C CYS A 25 -2.35 -6.97 -1.35
N THR A 26 -2.91 -7.06 -0.14
CA THR A 26 -3.97 -6.15 0.30
C THR A 26 -3.35 -4.76 0.49
N ILE A 27 -4.03 -3.72 0.00
CA ILE A 27 -3.65 -2.33 0.25
C ILE A 27 -4.73 -1.72 1.15
N SER A 28 -4.33 -1.21 2.32
CA SER A 28 -5.24 -0.64 3.29
C SER A 28 -4.87 0.80 3.63
N LEU A 29 -5.87 1.64 3.85
CA LEU A 29 -5.71 3.04 4.21
C LEU A 29 -6.42 3.32 5.53
N LEU A 30 -5.68 3.80 6.52
CA LEU A 30 -6.24 4.31 7.77
C LEU A 30 -6.30 5.84 7.70
N LYS A 31 -7.49 6.38 7.98
CA LYS A 31 -7.75 7.82 8.00
C LYS A 31 -8.16 8.25 9.40
N GLY A 32 -7.41 9.18 9.97
CA GLY A 32 -7.65 9.78 11.27
C GLY A 32 -6.82 11.05 11.43
N PRO A 33 -6.27 11.33 12.62
CA PRO A 33 -5.32 12.44 12.82
C PRO A 33 -4.06 12.34 11.95
N LYS A 34 -3.77 11.13 11.46
CA LYS A 34 -2.71 10.80 10.50
C LYS A 34 -3.29 9.97 9.37
N ILE A 35 -2.72 10.10 8.17
CA ILE A 35 -3.03 9.27 7.01
C ILE A 35 -1.96 8.19 6.88
N ILE A 36 -2.36 6.94 7.07
CA ILE A 36 -1.45 5.79 7.13
C ILE A 36 -1.82 4.82 6.02
N LEU A 37 -0.86 4.51 5.15
CA LEU A 37 -1.01 3.50 4.11
C LEU A 37 -0.29 2.21 4.52
N ILE A 38 -0.95 1.07 4.41
CA ILE A 38 -0.39 -0.24 4.69
C ILE A 38 -0.19 -0.98 3.37
N ASP A 39 1.05 -1.43 3.13
CA ASP A 39 1.49 -2.19 1.95
C ASP A 39 1.11 -1.52 0.61
N PRO A 40 1.91 -0.57 0.08
CA PRO A 40 1.60 0.18 -1.14
C PRO A 40 1.66 -0.62 -2.46
N GLY A 41 1.57 -1.95 -2.41
CA GLY A 41 1.54 -2.79 -3.61
C GLY A 41 2.90 -2.94 -4.29
N SER A 42 2.86 -3.50 -5.49
CA SER A 42 4.01 -3.72 -6.36
C SER A 42 4.37 -2.48 -7.19
N PRO A 43 5.55 -2.40 -7.83
CA PRO A 43 5.89 -1.25 -8.67
C PRO A 43 4.87 -0.99 -9.79
N TRP A 44 4.25 -2.07 -10.29
CA TRP A 44 3.22 -2.06 -11.32
C TRP A 44 1.90 -1.41 -10.86
N ASP A 45 1.69 -1.30 -9.55
CA ASP A 45 0.48 -0.73 -8.96
C ASP A 45 0.54 0.80 -8.84
N SER A 46 1.72 1.42 -8.97
CA SER A 46 1.96 2.83 -8.63
C SER A 46 0.92 3.81 -9.21
N ASN A 47 0.72 3.80 -10.53
CA ASN A 47 -0.23 4.71 -11.18
C ASN A 47 -1.69 4.42 -10.79
N TRP A 48 -2.01 3.13 -10.63
CA TRP A 48 -3.34 2.72 -10.19
C TRP A 48 -3.59 3.17 -8.74
N LEU A 49 -2.63 2.97 -7.85
CA LEU A 49 -2.71 3.38 -6.45
C LEU A 49 -2.86 4.90 -6.32
N LEU A 50 -2.11 5.70 -7.09
CA LEU A 50 -2.31 7.15 -7.14
C LEU A 50 -3.75 7.51 -7.53
N SER A 51 -4.32 6.84 -8.54
CA SER A 51 -5.72 7.07 -8.93
C SER A 51 -6.72 6.70 -7.82
N GLN A 52 -6.43 5.64 -7.06
CA GLN A 52 -7.28 5.20 -5.94
C GLN A 52 -7.20 6.13 -4.72
N LEU A 53 -6.05 6.73 -4.47
CA LEU A 53 -5.89 7.74 -3.42
C LEU A 53 -6.54 9.06 -3.84
N ALA A 54 -6.35 9.49 -5.09
CA ALA A 54 -6.96 10.70 -5.62
C ALA A 54 -8.49 10.64 -5.59
N SER A 55 -9.09 9.48 -5.90
CA SER A 55 -10.55 9.29 -5.78
C SER A 55 -11.08 9.38 -4.34
N ARG A 56 -10.19 9.28 -3.36
CA ARG A 56 -10.46 9.48 -1.92
C ARG A 56 -10.07 10.88 -1.43
N GLY A 57 -9.65 11.77 -2.33
CA GLY A 57 -9.22 13.13 -2.03
C GLY A 57 -7.85 13.21 -1.33
N ILE A 58 -6.97 12.22 -1.56
CA ILE A 58 -5.66 12.12 -0.92
C ILE A 58 -4.57 12.17 -2.00
N ASN A 59 -3.61 13.08 -1.87
CA ASN A 59 -2.42 13.07 -2.70
C ASN A 59 -1.32 12.21 -2.04
N SER A 60 -0.35 11.75 -2.83
CA SER A 60 0.82 11.01 -2.33
C SER A 60 1.59 11.76 -1.24
N GLU A 61 1.62 13.08 -1.34
CA GLU A 61 2.31 14.01 -0.46
C GLU A 61 1.64 14.15 0.91
N ASP A 62 0.35 13.77 1.01
CA ASP A 62 -0.47 13.86 2.22
C ASP A 62 -0.33 12.62 3.11
N ILE A 63 0.30 11.54 2.62
CA ILE A 63 0.52 10.31 3.40
C ILE A 63 1.60 10.56 4.46
N ASP A 64 1.19 10.55 5.73
CA ASP A 64 2.11 10.71 6.87
C ASP A 64 3.02 9.50 7.05
N PHE A 65 2.44 8.29 6.97
CA PHE A 65 3.14 7.04 7.24
C PHE A 65 2.83 5.98 6.20
N ILE A 66 3.85 5.22 5.83
CA ILE A 66 3.70 3.95 5.13
C ILE A 66 4.27 2.84 5.99
N VAL A 67 3.43 1.85 6.26
CA VAL A 67 3.83 0.63 6.97
C VAL A 67 3.84 -0.51 5.96
N CYS A 68 5.01 -1.07 5.72
CA CYS A 68 5.15 -2.29 4.95
C CYS A 68 5.34 -3.45 5.91
N THR A 69 4.45 -4.43 5.84
CA THR A 69 4.43 -5.59 6.74
C THR A 69 5.69 -6.43 6.63
N HIS A 70 6.25 -6.55 5.43
CA HIS A 70 7.51 -7.24 5.12
C HIS A 70 8.07 -6.77 3.76
N GLU A 71 9.25 -7.26 3.38
CA GLU A 71 10.07 -6.76 2.27
C GLU A 71 9.76 -7.37 0.89
N HIS A 72 8.70 -8.17 0.75
CA HIS A 72 8.33 -8.72 -0.55
C HIS A 72 7.88 -7.62 -1.52
N ILE A 73 8.21 -7.83 -2.80
CA ILE A 73 8.09 -6.81 -3.84
C ILE A 73 6.66 -6.33 -4.08
N ASP A 74 5.66 -7.18 -3.84
CA ASP A 74 4.25 -6.85 -3.97
C ASP A 74 3.68 -6.10 -2.77
N HIS A 75 4.49 -5.87 -1.72
CA HIS A 75 4.16 -5.05 -0.56
C HIS A 75 4.92 -3.71 -0.54
N ILE A 76 6.19 -3.66 -0.97
CA ILE A 76 7.04 -2.47 -0.88
C ILE A 76 7.21 -1.70 -2.20
N GLY A 77 6.65 -2.22 -3.28
CA GLY A 77 7.01 -1.87 -4.65
C GLY A 77 6.70 -0.43 -5.07
N SER A 78 5.66 0.20 -4.50
CA SER A 78 5.31 1.60 -4.81
C SER A 78 5.84 2.61 -3.80
N LEU A 79 6.86 2.30 -2.98
CA LEU A 79 7.37 3.26 -2.01
C LEU A 79 7.90 4.57 -2.64
N ASN A 80 8.38 4.52 -3.88
CA ASN A 80 8.98 5.65 -4.59
C ASN A 80 8.01 6.80 -4.88
N ILE A 81 6.70 6.56 -4.93
CA ILE A 81 5.70 7.60 -5.26
C ILE A 81 5.25 8.41 -4.04
N PHE A 82 5.79 8.15 -2.84
CA PHE A 82 5.41 8.84 -1.61
C PHE A 82 6.60 9.59 -0.99
N PRO A 83 6.85 10.85 -1.42
CA PRO A 83 8.08 11.56 -1.10
C PRO A 83 8.16 12.05 0.35
N ASN A 84 7.02 12.32 1.00
CA ASN A 84 6.98 12.94 2.33
C ASN A 84 6.75 11.95 3.48
N SER A 85 6.42 10.70 3.16
CA SER A 85 6.02 9.70 4.15
C SER A 85 7.19 9.20 5.00
N VAL A 86 6.94 8.99 6.30
CA VAL A 86 7.79 8.16 7.15
C VAL A 86 7.53 6.70 6.80
N ARG A 87 8.60 5.93 6.53
CA ARG A 87 8.50 4.53 6.09
C ARG A 87 8.94 3.58 7.21
N ILE A 88 8.06 2.65 7.57
CA ILE A 88 8.32 1.59 8.53
C ILE A 88 8.22 0.27 7.77
N VAL A 89 9.33 -0.45 7.62
CA VAL A 89 9.41 -1.67 6.79
C VAL A 89 9.97 -2.82 7.61
N GLY A 90 9.22 -3.92 7.69
CA GLY A 90 9.62 -5.14 8.39
C GLY A 90 9.57 -5.02 9.91
N SER A 91 10.03 -6.08 10.59
CA SER A 91 9.94 -6.23 12.04
C SER A 91 11.31 -6.51 12.66
N ASN A 92 12.11 -5.47 12.87
CA ASN A 92 13.04 -5.50 14.00
C ASN A 92 12.42 -4.68 15.13
N PHE A 93 11.54 -5.33 15.89
CA PHE A 93 11.26 -5.00 17.28
C PHE A 93 11.91 -6.06 18.16
#